data_AF-A0AAU8J6X2-F1
#
_entry.id   AF-A0AAU8J6X2-F1
#
_cell.length_a   1.000
_cell.length_b   1.000
_cell.length_c   1.000
_cell.angle_alpha   90.00
_cell.angle_beta   90.00
_cell.angle_gamma   90.00
#
_symmetry.space_group_name_H-M   'P 1'
#
loop_
_entity.id
_entity.type
_entity.pdbx_description
1 polymer ?
#
loop_
_entity_poly.entity_id
_entity_poly.type
_entity_poly.pdbx_seq_one_letter_code
_entity_poly.pdbx_strand_id
1 'polypeptide(L)'
;MEKLVLLTFAEGDLDKTGFPVTLQMGDEGKPATIQETGSLPPNSKVVESHINWKVTYYGFIGVKIRKLEAKKAAQTTNFSILDVKEKSDDFKHNFNLWLKSQQFSHIREELRGYLKYDDEVRLIIQTSNIQLRQLPWHLWDLLESYPKAEISVIAPKFKQVTSAKVAKNKVNILAILGDDEGINVEEDRKILNSLPGAKVEFLVKPNRQALNERLWEQSWDILFFAGHSRTEGETGVIYINKTESLTIPDLRYALKKAIEKGLQLAIFNSCDGLGLAQDLADLNLPQMIVMREPVPDKVAQEFLKYFLCSFSEGQSFYLAVKEARERLQGWESLFPCASWLPVICQNLAELPLIWPKLQESNLRYALEVILSTLLGTLIRMRI
;
A
#
# COMPACT_ATOMS: atom_id res chain seq x y z
N MET A 1 -9.46 16.75 -11.56
CA MET A 1 -8.03 16.88 -11.93
C MET A 1 -7.23 15.97 -11.01
N GLU A 2 -6.01 15.59 -11.35
CA GLU A 2 -5.15 14.82 -10.45
C GLU A 2 -4.44 15.75 -9.47
N LYS A 3 -4.55 15.46 -8.17
CA LYS A 3 -4.03 16.27 -7.07
C LYS A 3 -3.12 15.43 -6.18
N LEU A 4 -2.03 16.06 -5.74
CA LEU A 4 -1.12 15.52 -4.75
C LEU A 4 -1.23 16.31 -3.45
N VAL A 5 -1.46 15.61 -2.36
CA VAL A 5 -1.46 16.13 -1.00
C VAL A 5 -0.42 15.35 -0.20
N LEU A 6 0.52 16.05 0.41
CA LEU A 6 1.54 15.48 1.29
C LEU A 6 1.37 16.07 2.69
N LEU A 7 1.17 15.19 3.67
CA LEU A 7 1.23 15.51 5.09
C LEU A 7 2.51 14.89 5.67
N THR A 8 3.48 15.73 5.98
CA THR A 8 4.73 15.32 6.61
C THR A 8 4.64 15.51 8.11
N PHE A 9 4.71 14.41 8.85
CA PHE A 9 4.74 14.39 10.31
C PHE A 9 6.20 14.37 10.76
N ALA A 10 6.59 15.37 11.54
CA ALA A 10 7.90 15.42 12.18
C ALA A 10 8.00 14.42 13.35
N GLU A 11 9.17 14.38 14.01
CA GLU A 11 9.37 13.53 15.19
C GLU A 11 8.39 13.90 16.32
N GLY A 12 7.87 12.88 16.99
CA GLY A 12 6.84 13.01 18.00
C GLY A 12 6.23 11.67 18.42
N ASP A 13 5.31 11.74 19.37
CA ASP A 13 4.62 10.59 19.97
C ASP A 13 3.12 10.84 20.07
N LEU A 14 2.33 9.79 19.82
CA LEU A 14 0.86 9.88 19.90
C LEU A 14 0.36 10.19 21.31
N ASP A 15 1.06 9.80 22.38
CA ASP A 15 0.57 9.89 23.77
C ASP A 15 1.22 10.99 24.60
N LYS A 16 2.39 11.50 24.20
CA LYS A 16 3.21 12.42 25.02
C LYS A 16 3.37 13.81 24.42
N THR A 17 3.86 13.89 23.20
CA THR A 17 4.35 15.14 22.60
C THR A 17 3.46 15.65 21.46
N GLY A 18 2.74 14.77 20.77
CA GLY A 18 2.03 15.11 19.54
C GLY A 18 2.98 15.18 18.35
N PHE A 19 2.52 15.75 17.24
CA PHE A 19 3.29 15.84 16.00
C PHE A 19 3.15 17.21 15.36
N PRO A 20 4.26 17.92 15.08
CA PRO A 20 4.26 18.96 14.08
C PRO A 20 3.95 18.36 12.70
N VAL A 21 3.11 19.05 11.92
CA VAL A 21 2.66 18.60 10.60
C VAL A 21 2.89 19.70 9.58
N THR A 22 3.50 19.34 8.46
CA THR A 22 3.60 20.21 7.27
C THR A 22 2.69 19.67 6.19
N LEU A 23 1.80 20.51 5.68
CA LEU A 23 0.97 20.26 4.50
C LEU A 23 1.68 20.81 3.26
N GLN A 24 1.72 20.03 2.19
CA GLN A 24 2.07 20.48 0.85
C GLN A 24 1.02 20.00 -0.14
N MET A 25 0.57 20.86 -1.04
CA MET A 25 -0.45 20.52 -2.05
C MET A 25 -0.13 21.09 -3.42
N GLY A 26 -0.48 20.35 -4.47
CA GLY A 26 -0.33 20.77 -5.86
C GLY A 26 -1.05 19.85 -6.84
N ASP A 27 -0.94 20.17 -8.12
CA ASP A 27 -1.31 19.22 -9.18
C ASP A 27 -0.29 18.07 -9.22
N GLU A 28 -0.77 16.87 -9.53
CA GLU A 28 0.10 15.69 -9.70
C GLU A 28 1.21 15.97 -10.74
N GLY A 29 2.45 15.57 -10.42
CA GLY A 29 3.62 15.75 -11.29
C GLY A 29 4.15 17.18 -11.41
N LYS A 30 3.60 18.15 -10.66
CA LYS A 30 4.09 19.53 -10.61
C LYS A 30 4.60 19.91 -9.22
N PRO A 31 5.39 20.99 -9.08
CA PRO A 31 5.75 21.53 -7.78
C PRO A 31 4.52 21.91 -6.95
N ALA A 32 4.62 21.73 -5.63
CA ALA A 32 3.58 22.16 -4.70
C ALA A 32 3.33 23.67 -4.83
N THR A 33 2.06 24.06 -4.83
CA THR A 33 1.61 25.45 -4.93
C THR A 33 1.18 26.01 -3.58
N ILE A 34 0.89 25.15 -2.61
CA ILE A 34 0.48 25.51 -1.25
C ILE A 34 1.37 24.75 -0.28
N GLN A 35 1.85 25.45 0.75
CA GLN A 35 2.53 24.84 1.88
C GLN A 35 2.05 25.51 3.16
N GLU A 36 1.64 24.70 4.13
CA GLU A 36 1.16 25.17 5.42
C GLU A 36 1.70 24.31 6.55
N THR A 37 1.62 24.83 7.77
CA THR A 37 2.10 24.13 8.98
C THR A 37 1.03 24.12 10.05
N GLY A 38 1.05 23.08 10.87
CA GLY A 38 0.16 22.91 12.01
C GLY A 38 0.69 21.83 12.93
N SER A 39 -0.15 21.35 13.84
CA SER A 39 0.22 20.23 14.70
C SER A 39 -0.99 19.40 15.10
N LEU A 40 -0.75 18.13 15.39
CA LEU A 40 -1.69 17.29 16.11
C LEU A 40 -1.20 17.15 17.56
N PRO A 41 -2.06 17.40 18.56
CA PRO A 41 -1.68 17.27 19.96
C PRO A 41 -1.49 15.79 20.35
N PRO A 42 -0.80 15.49 21.46
CA PRO A 42 -0.82 14.15 22.03
C PRO A 42 -2.26 13.76 22.42
N ASN A 43 -2.62 12.51 22.20
CA ASN A 43 -3.93 11.94 22.49
C ASN A 43 -3.82 10.46 22.86
N SER A 44 -3.70 10.18 24.16
CA SER A 44 -3.64 8.81 24.69
C SER A 44 -4.89 7.98 24.36
N LYS A 45 -6.06 8.60 24.20
CA LYS A 45 -7.30 7.88 23.86
C LYS A 45 -7.23 7.24 22.48
N VAL A 46 -6.55 7.87 21.51
CA VAL A 46 -6.33 7.26 20.19
C VAL A 46 -5.46 6.01 20.33
N VAL A 47 -4.41 6.07 21.16
CA VAL A 47 -3.53 4.92 21.43
C VAL A 47 -4.29 3.79 22.12
N GLU A 48 -5.03 4.11 23.19
CA GLU A 48 -5.81 3.14 23.97
C GLU A 48 -6.90 2.47 23.13
N SER A 49 -7.72 3.25 22.42
CA SER A 49 -8.79 2.71 21.56
C SER A 49 -8.23 1.88 20.39
N HIS A 50 -7.09 2.29 19.80
CA HIS A 50 -6.42 1.51 18.75
C HIS A 50 -5.93 0.15 19.29
N ILE A 51 -5.28 0.14 20.46
CA ILE A 51 -4.83 -1.10 21.12
C ILE A 51 -6.03 -1.99 21.44
N ASN A 52 -7.10 -1.44 22.00
CA ASN A 52 -8.31 -2.19 22.35
C ASN A 52 -8.97 -2.82 21.13
N TRP A 53 -9.05 -2.08 20.02
CA TRP A 53 -9.50 -2.63 18.74
C TRP A 53 -8.59 -3.77 18.27
N LYS A 54 -7.27 -3.58 18.24
CA LYS A 54 -6.32 -4.63 17.82
C LYS A 54 -6.43 -5.90 18.65
N VAL A 55 -6.49 -5.79 19.97
CA VAL A 55 -6.67 -6.95 20.88
C VAL A 55 -7.93 -7.73 20.53
N THR A 56 -9.04 -7.01 20.38
CA THR A 56 -10.36 -7.58 20.11
C THR A 56 -10.39 -8.22 18.72
N TYR A 57 -9.89 -7.52 17.71
CA TYR A 57 -9.81 -8.00 16.33
C TYR A 57 -8.92 -9.24 16.22
N TYR A 58 -7.72 -9.23 16.80
CA TYR A 58 -6.80 -10.38 16.77
C TYR A 58 -7.38 -11.60 17.48
N GLY A 59 -8.02 -11.41 18.64
CA GLY A 59 -8.70 -12.49 19.33
C GLY A 59 -9.87 -13.04 18.51
N PHE A 60 -10.65 -12.18 17.84
CA PHE A 60 -11.73 -12.60 16.93
C PHE A 60 -11.22 -13.46 15.76
N ILE A 61 -10.13 -13.07 15.10
CA ILE A 61 -9.54 -13.85 13.99
C ILE A 61 -8.65 -15.01 14.45
N GLY A 62 -8.53 -15.25 15.76
CA GLY A 62 -7.76 -16.37 16.31
C GLY A 62 -6.22 -16.19 16.26
N VAL A 63 -5.72 -14.97 16.09
CA VAL A 63 -4.28 -14.68 16.08
C VAL A 63 -3.76 -14.59 17.52
N LYS A 64 -2.75 -15.41 17.84
CA LYS A 64 -2.13 -15.43 19.18
C LYS A 64 -1.22 -14.21 19.38
N ILE A 65 -1.66 -13.25 20.18
CA ILE A 65 -0.85 -12.09 20.56
C ILE A 65 0.20 -12.51 21.59
N ARG A 66 1.47 -12.67 21.19
CA ARG A 66 2.56 -13.01 22.13
C ARG A 66 3.12 -11.80 22.90
N LYS A 67 2.71 -10.56 22.59
CA LYS A 67 3.50 -9.37 22.97
C LYS A 67 2.72 -8.06 23.21
N LEU A 68 1.45 -8.08 23.58
CA LEU A 68 0.86 -6.90 24.21
C LEU A 68 1.17 -6.97 25.70
N GLU A 69 2.06 -6.11 26.18
CA GLU A 69 2.37 -5.90 27.61
C GLU A 69 1.19 -5.30 28.38
N ALA A 70 -0.04 -5.73 28.09
CA ALA A 70 -1.19 -5.52 28.94
C ALA A 70 -1.09 -6.53 30.09
N LYS A 71 -0.33 -6.16 31.13
CA LYS A 71 -0.51 -6.76 32.46
C LYS A 71 -2.01 -6.67 32.80
N LYS A 72 -2.67 -7.82 32.88
CA LYS A 72 -4.07 -8.04 33.33
C LYS A 72 -5.21 -7.86 32.31
N ALA A 73 -5.14 -8.49 31.15
CA ALA A 73 -6.37 -8.95 30.50
C ALA A 73 -6.40 -10.48 30.58
N ALA A 74 -7.39 -11.01 31.29
CA ALA A 74 -7.69 -12.44 31.30
C ALA A 74 -7.85 -12.96 29.85
N GLN A 75 -7.58 -14.24 29.69
CA GLN A 75 -7.58 -15.07 28.48
C GLN A 75 -8.95 -15.09 27.74
N THR A 76 -9.50 -13.95 27.35
CA THR A 76 -10.71 -13.91 26.53
C THR A 76 -10.30 -14.03 25.07
N THR A 77 -10.42 -15.24 24.51
CA THR A 77 -10.16 -15.52 23.09
C THR A 77 -11.43 -15.54 22.24
N ASN A 78 -12.61 -15.38 22.85
CA ASN A 78 -13.91 -15.49 22.18
C ASN A 78 -14.56 -14.11 22.02
N PHE A 79 -13.98 -13.26 21.18
CA PHE A 79 -14.62 -12.01 20.79
C PHE A 79 -15.65 -12.29 19.70
N SER A 80 -16.79 -11.61 19.77
CA SER A 80 -17.81 -11.61 18.72
C SER A 80 -17.57 -10.48 17.72
N ILE A 81 -18.29 -10.52 16.59
CA ILE A 81 -18.30 -9.42 15.60
C ILE A 81 -18.78 -8.11 16.23
N LEU A 82 -19.73 -8.17 17.17
CA LEU A 82 -20.25 -7.00 17.87
C LEU A 82 -19.17 -6.35 18.75
N ASP A 83 -18.35 -7.15 19.42
CA ASP A 83 -17.24 -6.64 20.24
C ASP A 83 -16.22 -5.89 19.36
N VAL A 84 -15.83 -6.49 18.22
CA VAL A 84 -14.91 -5.83 17.27
C VAL A 84 -15.52 -4.53 16.75
N LYS A 85 -16.81 -4.55 16.40
CA LYS A 85 -17.52 -3.37 15.90
C LYS A 85 -17.55 -2.24 16.93
N GLU A 86 -17.90 -2.54 18.18
CA GLU A 86 -17.90 -1.56 19.27
C GLU A 86 -16.52 -0.89 19.43
N LYS A 87 -15.44 -1.68 19.46
CA LYS A 87 -14.08 -1.13 19.59
C LYS A 87 -13.62 -0.38 18.34
N SER A 88 -14.07 -0.81 17.16
CA SER A 88 -13.79 -0.10 15.91
C SER A 88 -14.50 1.25 15.86
N ASP A 89 -15.75 1.34 16.31
CA ASP A 89 -16.51 2.58 16.35
C ASP A 89 -15.92 3.57 17.36
N ASP A 90 -15.52 3.08 18.55
CA ASP A 90 -14.80 3.88 19.56
C ASP A 90 -13.47 4.42 19.01
N PHE A 91 -12.66 3.58 18.37
CA PHE A 91 -11.42 4.02 17.74
C PHE A 91 -11.69 5.06 16.62
N LYS A 92 -12.61 4.80 15.69
CA LYS A 92 -12.96 5.72 14.60
C LYS A 92 -13.39 7.08 15.15
N HIS A 93 -14.19 7.09 16.22
CA HIS A 93 -14.62 8.30 16.90
C HIS A 93 -13.44 9.08 17.48
N ASN A 94 -12.60 8.44 18.30
CA ASN A 94 -11.44 9.08 18.94
C ASN A 94 -10.42 9.58 17.89
N PHE A 95 -10.19 8.81 16.83
CA PHE A 95 -9.31 9.18 15.72
C PHE A 95 -9.80 10.45 15.01
N ASN A 96 -11.09 10.55 14.70
CA ASN A 96 -11.64 11.74 14.05
C ASN A 96 -11.74 12.94 14.99
N LEU A 97 -11.97 12.75 16.30
CA LEU A 97 -11.86 13.83 17.27
C LEU A 97 -10.45 14.41 17.32
N TRP A 98 -9.43 13.56 17.29
CA TRP A 98 -8.02 13.98 17.25
C TRP A 98 -7.70 14.80 15.99
N LEU A 99 -8.14 14.34 14.81
CA LEU A 99 -7.99 15.06 13.55
C LEU A 99 -8.85 16.33 13.41
N LYS A 100 -9.74 16.58 14.37
CA LYS A 100 -10.52 17.83 14.51
C LYS A 100 -9.96 18.76 15.59
N SER A 101 -8.81 18.44 16.17
CA SER A 101 -8.17 19.30 17.16
C SER A 101 -7.92 20.71 16.60
N GLN A 102 -8.01 21.71 17.48
CA GLN A 102 -7.85 23.11 17.10
C GLN A 102 -6.48 23.40 16.47
N GLN A 103 -5.44 22.66 16.86
CA GLN A 103 -4.08 22.84 16.33
C GLN A 103 -3.92 22.36 14.87
N PHE A 104 -4.86 21.54 14.38
CA PHE A 104 -4.87 20.96 13.04
C PHE A 104 -5.97 21.54 12.14
N SER A 105 -6.81 22.43 12.67
CA SER A 105 -7.97 22.97 11.95
C SER A 105 -7.57 23.72 10.68
N HIS A 106 -6.50 24.51 10.71
CA HIS A 106 -6.02 25.26 9.55
C HIS A 106 -5.64 24.36 8.38
N ILE A 107 -4.87 23.29 8.63
CA ILE A 107 -4.54 22.28 7.61
C ILE A 107 -5.83 21.67 7.02
N ARG A 108 -6.81 21.39 7.87
CA ARG A 108 -8.10 20.83 7.42
C ARG A 108 -8.89 21.81 6.55
N GLU A 109 -8.95 23.09 6.90
CA GLU A 109 -9.66 24.09 6.10
C GLU A 109 -8.97 24.36 4.75
N GLU A 110 -7.64 24.34 4.72
CA GLU A 110 -6.86 24.45 3.48
C GLU A 110 -7.14 23.30 2.52
N LEU A 111 -7.17 22.06 3.04
CA LEU A 111 -7.57 20.90 2.25
C LEU A 111 -8.98 21.07 1.67
N ARG A 112 -9.92 21.59 2.47
CA ARG A 112 -11.31 21.83 2.04
C ARG A 112 -11.43 22.90 0.97
N GLY A 113 -10.68 23.99 1.11
CA GLY A 113 -10.67 25.10 0.16
C GLY A 113 -10.01 24.73 -1.17
N TYR A 114 -8.99 23.86 -1.14
CA TYR A 114 -8.22 23.48 -2.32
C TYR A 114 -8.86 22.34 -3.13
N LEU A 115 -9.32 21.28 -2.46
CA LEU A 115 -9.80 20.06 -3.11
C LEU A 115 -11.24 20.18 -3.59
N LYS A 116 -11.55 19.59 -4.74
CA LYS A 116 -12.91 19.49 -5.29
C LYS A 116 -13.42 18.06 -5.27
N TYR A 117 -14.74 17.89 -5.27
CA TYR A 117 -15.41 16.59 -5.24
C TYR A 117 -14.92 15.62 -6.34
N ASP A 118 -14.72 16.12 -7.56
CA ASP A 118 -14.32 15.30 -8.72
C ASP A 118 -12.80 15.14 -8.89
N ASP A 119 -11.99 15.72 -8.00
CA ASP A 119 -10.54 15.57 -8.07
C ASP A 119 -10.12 14.14 -7.68
N GLU A 120 -9.21 13.56 -8.45
CA GLU A 120 -8.51 12.34 -8.06
C GLU A 120 -7.36 12.75 -7.16
N VAL A 121 -7.44 12.38 -5.88
CA VAL A 121 -6.54 12.91 -4.85
C VAL A 121 -5.67 11.79 -4.30
N ARG A 122 -4.37 11.97 -4.43
CA ARG A 122 -3.37 11.17 -3.72
C ARG A 122 -3.00 11.88 -2.44
N LEU A 123 -3.45 11.34 -1.30
CA LEU A 123 -3.06 11.84 0.01
C LEU A 123 -1.95 10.95 0.58
N ILE A 124 -0.82 11.56 0.91
CA ILE A 124 0.38 10.85 1.35
C ILE A 124 0.71 11.25 2.78
N ILE A 125 0.78 10.26 3.67
CA ILE A 125 1.22 10.41 5.05
C ILE A 125 2.70 10.04 5.09
N GLN A 126 3.57 11.04 5.20
CA GLN A 126 5.01 10.85 5.34
C GLN A 126 5.40 10.92 6.81
N THR A 127 5.96 9.83 7.34
CA THR A 127 6.33 9.76 8.75
C THR A 127 7.37 8.66 9.02
N SER A 128 8.27 8.90 9.98
CA SER A 128 9.13 7.86 10.57
C SER A 128 8.42 7.05 11.66
N ASN A 129 7.30 7.54 12.20
CA ASN A 129 6.61 6.91 13.32
C ASN A 129 5.78 5.71 12.86
N ILE A 130 6.09 4.52 13.37
CA ILE A 130 5.43 3.25 13.00
C ILE A 130 3.95 3.25 13.41
N GLN A 131 3.61 3.81 14.57
CA GLN A 131 2.22 3.85 15.05
C GLN A 131 1.35 4.67 14.10
N LEU A 132 1.84 5.82 13.60
CA LEU A 132 1.11 6.62 12.61
C LEU A 132 0.88 5.85 11.31
N ARG A 133 1.83 5.03 10.86
CA ARG A 133 1.64 4.23 9.63
C ARG A 133 0.60 3.11 9.79
N GLN A 134 0.41 2.63 11.02
CA GLN A 134 -0.59 1.62 11.35
C GLN A 134 -2.02 2.20 11.39
N LEU A 135 -2.18 3.51 11.56
CA LEU A 135 -3.52 4.10 11.64
C LEU A 135 -4.26 3.94 10.29
N PRO A 136 -5.56 3.56 10.32
CA PRO A 136 -6.39 3.46 9.13
C PRO A 136 -6.85 4.85 8.68
N TRP A 137 -5.93 5.63 8.10
CA TRP A 137 -6.16 7.02 7.70
C TRP A 137 -7.37 7.23 6.77
N HIS A 138 -7.80 6.20 6.02
CA HIS A 138 -8.98 6.25 5.16
C HIS A 138 -10.29 6.47 5.96
N LEU A 139 -10.25 6.30 7.29
CA LEU A 139 -11.35 6.65 8.20
C LEU A 139 -11.44 8.13 8.53
N TRP A 140 -10.54 8.96 8.01
CA TRP A 140 -10.59 10.39 8.17
C TRP A 140 -11.83 10.94 7.47
N ASP A 141 -12.76 11.47 8.27
CA ASP A 141 -14.06 11.96 7.83
C ASP A 141 -14.00 13.09 6.78
N LEU A 142 -12.85 13.75 6.61
CA LEU A 142 -12.64 14.72 5.54
C LEU A 142 -12.79 14.07 4.16
N LEU A 143 -12.41 12.80 4.03
CA LEU A 143 -12.36 12.08 2.75
C LEU A 143 -13.75 11.66 2.26
N GLU A 144 -14.77 11.71 3.12
CA GLU A 144 -16.16 11.47 2.71
C GLU A 144 -16.63 12.47 1.63
N SER A 145 -16.05 13.67 1.61
CA SER A 145 -16.32 14.70 0.60
C SER A 145 -15.54 14.51 -0.72
N TYR A 146 -14.59 13.57 -0.77
CA TYR A 146 -13.66 13.38 -1.88
C TYR A 146 -13.65 11.90 -2.31
N PRO A 147 -14.67 11.45 -3.06
CA PRO A 147 -14.88 10.04 -3.41
C PRO A 147 -13.80 9.46 -4.34
N LYS A 148 -12.85 10.27 -4.83
CA LYS A 148 -11.69 9.81 -5.62
C LYS A 148 -10.37 10.05 -4.88
N ALA A 149 -10.43 10.26 -3.57
CA ALA A 149 -9.25 10.33 -2.72
C ALA A 149 -8.87 8.96 -2.14
N GLU A 150 -7.59 8.62 -2.21
CA GLU A 150 -7.04 7.43 -1.54
C GLU A 150 -5.67 7.74 -0.93
N ILE A 151 -5.33 6.97 0.12
CA ILE A 151 -4.21 7.27 1.00
C ILE A 151 -3.06 6.29 0.80
N SER A 152 -1.86 6.83 0.86
CA SER A 152 -0.63 6.05 1.01
C SER A 152 0.20 6.53 2.19
N VAL A 153 1.01 5.62 2.73
CA VAL A 153 1.99 5.91 3.80
C VAL A 153 3.40 5.74 3.25
N ILE A 154 4.35 6.55 3.71
CA ILE A 154 5.75 6.44 3.29
C ILE A 154 6.71 6.79 4.44
N ALA A 155 7.88 6.14 4.43
CA ALA A 155 9.03 6.59 5.20
C ALA A 155 9.58 7.96 4.70
N PRO A 156 10.25 8.75 5.55
CA PRO A 156 10.75 10.07 5.15
C PRO A 156 11.86 10.02 4.09
N LYS A 157 12.64 8.94 4.07
CA LYS A 157 13.77 8.77 3.16
C LYS A 157 13.33 7.97 1.95
N PHE A 158 13.51 8.55 0.77
CA PHE A 158 13.28 7.89 -0.51
C PHE A 158 14.19 8.49 -1.57
N LYS A 159 14.43 7.74 -2.64
CA LYS A 159 15.12 8.19 -3.84
C LYS A 159 14.36 7.69 -5.05
N GLN A 160 14.33 8.49 -6.12
CA GLN A 160 13.82 8.02 -7.39
C GLN A 160 14.68 6.86 -7.89
N VAL A 161 14.05 5.84 -8.47
CA VAL A 161 14.78 4.74 -9.10
C VAL A 161 14.60 4.79 -10.60
N THR A 162 15.70 5.04 -11.31
CA THR A 162 15.70 4.92 -12.76
C THR A 162 15.71 3.45 -13.14
N SER A 163 14.62 2.92 -13.67
CA SER A 163 14.55 1.57 -14.21
C SER A 163 14.76 1.56 -15.73
N ALA A 164 15.42 0.51 -16.23
CA ALA A 164 15.54 0.30 -17.67
C ALA A 164 14.19 -0.18 -18.21
N LYS A 165 13.43 0.71 -18.87
CA LYS A 165 12.16 0.33 -19.52
C LYS A 165 12.43 -0.61 -20.69
N VAL A 166 12.03 -1.86 -20.54
CA VAL A 166 12.03 -2.83 -21.65
C VAL A 166 10.64 -2.83 -22.26
N ALA A 167 10.55 -2.59 -23.57
CA ALA A 167 9.29 -2.68 -24.30
C ALA A 167 8.72 -4.10 -24.21
N LYS A 168 7.49 -4.24 -23.70
CA LYS A 168 6.82 -5.54 -23.56
C LYS A 168 5.35 -5.42 -23.93
N ASN A 169 4.78 -6.52 -24.43
CA ASN A 169 3.34 -6.61 -24.76
C ASN A 169 2.50 -7.24 -23.64
N LYS A 170 3.16 -7.72 -22.56
CA LYS A 170 2.51 -8.35 -21.42
C LYS A 170 3.16 -7.87 -20.12
N VAL A 171 2.36 -7.79 -19.06
CA VAL A 171 2.83 -7.54 -17.70
C VAL A 171 3.43 -8.83 -17.14
N ASN A 172 4.72 -8.84 -16.84
CA ASN A 172 5.41 -9.98 -16.23
C ASN A 172 5.21 -9.95 -14.71
N ILE A 173 4.60 -11.00 -14.17
CA ILE A 173 4.33 -11.13 -12.74
C ILE A 173 5.12 -12.33 -12.22
N LEU A 174 5.95 -12.11 -11.20
CA LEU A 174 6.53 -13.19 -10.39
C LEU A 174 5.63 -13.42 -9.19
N ALA A 175 4.99 -14.59 -9.11
CA ALA A 175 4.12 -14.95 -8.01
C ALA A 175 4.77 -16.02 -7.13
N ILE A 176 5.09 -15.66 -5.89
CA ILE A 176 5.66 -16.55 -4.89
C ILE A 176 4.51 -17.06 -4.03
N LEU A 177 4.27 -18.38 -4.09
CA LEU A 177 3.30 -19.06 -3.24
C LEU A 177 4.08 -19.80 -2.16
N GLY A 178 4.15 -19.19 -0.98
CA GLY A 178 4.96 -19.62 0.15
C GLY A 178 4.35 -20.78 0.94
N ASP A 179 4.66 -20.80 2.24
CA ASP A 179 3.99 -21.71 3.16
C ASP A 179 2.49 -21.42 3.25
N ASP A 180 1.69 -22.46 3.08
CA ASP A 180 0.23 -22.41 2.91
C ASP A 180 -0.52 -23.13 4.04
N GLU A 181 0.13 -23.42 5.16
CA GLU A 181 -0.49 -24.10 6.28
C GLU A 181 -1.73 -23.32 6.79
N GLY A 182 -2.93 -23.84 6.54
CA GLY A 182 -4.18 -23.21 6.98
C GLY A 182 -4.67 -22.05 6.10
N ILE A 183 -4.08 -21.83 4.92
CA ILE A 183 -4.52 -20.83 3.92
C ILE A 183 -4.64 -21.45 2.52
N ASN A 184 -5.41 -20.83 1.62
CA ASN A 184 -5.66 -21.34 0.28
C ASN A 184 -5.00 -20.47 -0.81
N VAL A 185 -3.70 -20.65 -1.00
CA VAL A 185 -2.92 -19.95 -2.04
C VAL A 185 -3.31 -20.32 -3.48
N GLU A 186 -4.11 -21.36 -3.66
CA GLU A 186 -4.58 -21.78 -5.00
C GLU A 186 -5.66 -20.85 -5.54
N GLU A 187 -6.42 -20.17 -4.67
CA GLU A 187 -7.36 -19.13 -5.12
C GLU A 187 -6.62 -17.90 -5.64
N ASP A 188 -5.54 -17.47 -4.98
CA ASP A 188 -4.65 -16.42 -5.48
C ASP A 188 -4.08 -16.78 -6.86
N ARG A 189 -3.67 -18.06 -7.04
CA ARG A 189 -3.21 -18.55 -8.34
C ARG A 189 -4.26 -18.39 -9.44
N LYS A 190 -5.52 -18.76 -9.18
CA LYS A 190 -6.61 -18.62 -10.15
C LYS A 190 -6.86 -17.16 -10.51
N ILE A 191 -6.88 -16.28 -9.52
CA ILE A 191 -7.06 -14.84 -9.72
C ILE A 191 -5.95 -14.31 -10.64
N LEU A 192 -4.68 -14.61 -10.35
CA LEU A 192 -3.55 -14.17 -11.15
C LEU A 192 -3.55 -14.74 -12.57
N ASN A 193 -3.93 -16.01 -12.75
CA ASN A 193 -4.03 -16.63 -14.08
C ASN A 193 -5.18 -16.07 -14.93
N SER A 194 -6.19 -15.44 -14.31
CA SER A 194 -7.30 -14.83 -15.03
C SER A 194 -6.96 -13.46 -15.63
N LEU A 195 -5.79 -12.89 -15.32
CA LEU A 195 -5.45 -11.52 -15.71
C LEU A 195 -5.22 -11.36 -17.21
N PRO A 196 -5.93 -10.43 -17.86
CA PRO A 196 -5.73 -10.16 -19.28
C PRO A 196 -4.37 -9.50 -19.51
N GLY A 197 -3.65 -9.95 -20.54
CA GLY A 197 -2.38 -9.34 -20.92
C GLY A 197 -1.27 -9.47 -19.87
N ALA A 198 -1.35 -10.43 -18.95
CA ALA A 198 -0.30 -10.77 -18.00
C ALA A 198 0.40 -12.08 -18.39
N LYS A 199 1.67 -12.21 -18.01
CA LYS A 199 2.43 -13.45 -17.99
C LYS A 199 2.84 -13.70 -16.55
N VAL A 200 2.21 -14.68 -15.90
CA VAL A 200 2.50 -15.02 -14.51
C VAL A 200 3.43 -16.22 -14.45
N GLU A 201 4.53 -16.10 -13.72
CA GLU A 201 5.40 -17.21 -13.36
C GLU A 201 5.23 -17.51 -11.86
N PHE A 202 4.90 -18.76 -11.54
CA PHE A 202 4.69 -19.18 -10.17
C PHE A 202 5.90 -19.91 -9.61
N LEU A 203 6.38 -19.44 -8.46
CA LEU A 203 7.31 -20.18 -7.60
C LEU A 203 6.52 -20.75 -6.43
N VAL A 204 6.27 -22.06 -6.47
CA VAL A 204 5.48 -22.77 -5.44
C VAL A 204 6.43 -23.36 -4.44
N LYS A 205 6.36 -22.88 -3.20
CA LYS A 205 7.21 -23.26 -2.07
C LYS A 205 8.70 -23.31 -2.45
N PRO A 206 9.25 -22.25 -3.09
CA PRO A 206 10.63 -22.29 -3.57
C PRO A 206 11.61 -22.37 -2.40
N ASN A 207 12.82 -22.85 -2.67
CA ASN A 207 13.95 -22.62 -1.76
C ASN A 207 14.59 -21.24 -2.03
N ARG A 208 15.46 -20.80 -1.11
CA ARG A 208 16.15 -19.51 -1.19
C ARG A 208 16.89 -19.31 -2.51
N GLN A 209 17.60 -20.33 -2.99
CA GLN A 209 18.42 -20.23 -4.20
C GLN A 209 17.55 -19.99 -5.43
N ALA A 210 16.49 -20.79 -5.61
CA ALA A 210 15.58 -20.67 -6.74
C ALA A 210 14.89 -19.30 -6.77
N LEU A 211 14.44 -18.79 -5.62
CA LEU A 211 13.87 -17.44 -5.53
C LEU A 211 14.90 -16.37 -5.91
N ASN A 212 16.12 -16.47 -5.36
CA ASN A 212 17.18 -15.51 -5.65
C ASN A 212 17.51 -15.50 -7.15
N GLU A 213 17.76 -16.64 -7.78
CA GLU A 213 18.07 -16.75 -9.21
C GLU A 213 16.97 -16.11 -10.07
N ARG A 214 15.69 -16.37 -9.77
CA ARG A 214 14.58 -15.82 -10.56
C ARG A 214 14.43 -14.31 -10.45
N LEU A 215 14.70 -13.73 -9.28
CA LEU A 215 14.76 -12.28 -9.11
C LEU A 215 15.94 -11.66 -9.88
N TRP A 216 17.04 -12.39 -10.07
CA TRP A 216 18.22 -11.91 -10.80
C TRP A 216 18.08 -12.02 -12.32
N GLU A 217 17.50 -13.09 -12.84
CA GLU A 217 17.55 -13.43 -14.27
C GLU A 217 16.57 -12.61 -15.11
N GLN A 218 15.30 -12.56 -14.69
CA GLN A 218 14.20 -12.02 -15.49
C GLN A 218 13.88 -10.57 -15.14
N SER A 219 13.13 -9.90 -16.02
CA SER A 219 12.52 -8.60 -15.73
C SER A 219 11.08 -8.78 -15.29
N TRP A 220 10.79 -8.33 -14.08
CA TRP A 220 9.48 -8.40 -13.44
C TRP A 220 8.87 -7.02 -13.39
N ASP A 221 7.57 -6.92 -13.60
CA ASP A 221 6.82 -5.67 -13.50
C ASP A 221 6.07 -5.64 -12.15
N ILE A 222 5.54 -6.80 -11.74
CA ILE A 222 4.87 -7.04 -10.45
C ILE A 222 5.51 -8.22 -9.74
N LEU A 223 5.79 -8.06 -8.45
CA LEU A 223 6.12 -9.14 -7.52
C LEU A 223 4.87 -9.39 -6.65
N PHE A 224 4.43 -10.64 -6.58
CA PHE A 224 3.32 -11.04 -5.72
C PHE A 224 3.81 -12.10 -4.73
N PHE A 225 3.40 -11.95 -3.47
CA PHE A 225 3.62 -12.96 -2.43
C PHE A 225 2.30 -13.31 -1.75
N ALA A 226 2.00 -14.61 -1.67
CA ALA A 226 0.96 -15.17 -0.82
C ALA A 226 1.56 -16.32 -0.01
N GLY A 227 1.31 -16.32 1.28
CA GLY A 227 1.94 -17.22 2.24
C GLY A 227 1.93 -16.64 3.64
N HIS A 228 2.46 -17.38 4.60
CA HIS A 228 2.68 -16.82 5.93
C HIS A 228 3.75 -15.72 5.91
N SER A 229 3.49 -14.66 6.67
CA SER A 229 4.47 -13.63 7.02
C SER A 229 4.23 -13.12 8.43
N ARG A 230 5.26 -12.52 9.01
CA ARG A 230 5.18 -11.84 10.31
C ARG A 230 6.18 -10.71 10.39
N THR A 231 5.89 -9.72 11.22
CA THR A 231 6.90 -8.73 11.64
C THR A 231 7.58 -9.18 12.93
N GLU A 232 8.91 -9.25 12.93
CA GLU A 232 9.74 -9.47 14.11
C GLU A 232 10.49 -8.17 14.46
N GLY A 233 10.02 -7.47 15.50
CA GLY A 233 10.52 -6.14 15.80
C GLY A 233 10.08 -5.15 14.72
N GLU A 234 11.02 -4.70 13.89
CA GLU A 234 10.74 -3.82 12.74
C GLU A 234 10.96 -4.54 11.39
N THR A 235 11.41 -5.79 11.41
CA THR A 235 11.78 -6.54 10.20
C THR A 235 10.68 -7.50 9.78
N GLY A 236 10.32 -7.46 8.50
CA GLY A 236 9.36 -8.40 7.93
C GLY A 236 10.00 -9.74 7.56
N VAL A 237 9.33 -10.84 7.89
CA VAL A 237 9.73 -12.22 7.56
C VAL A 237 8.66 -12.86 6.69
N ILE A 238 9.06 -13.42 5.55
CA ILE A 238 8.20 -14.22 4.67
C ILE A 238 8.58 -15.70 4.75
N TYR A 239 7.59 -16.58 4.88
CA TYR A 239 7.78 -18.03 4.86
C TYR A 239 7.64 -18.52 3.42
N ILE A 240 8.77 -18.74 2.75
CA ILE A 240 8.77 -19.13 1.34
C ILE A 240 8.48 -20.62 1.15
N ASN A 241 8.62 -21.44 2.19
CA ASN A 241 8.18 -22.82 2.26
C ASN A 241 8.11 -23.26 3.74
N LYS A 242 7.80 -24.54 4.01
CA LYS A 242 7.64 -25.09 5.37
C LYS A 242 8.91 -25.05 6.24
N THR A 243 10.08 -24.93 5.63
CA THR A 243 11.39 -25.05 6.30
C THR A 243 12.23 -23.79 6.24
N GLU A 244 11.94 -22.89 5.30
CA GLU A 244 12.72 -21.69 5.05
C GLU A 244 11.85 -20.44 5.15
N SER A 245 12.38 -19.45 5.86
CA SER A 245 11.87 -18.09 5.91
C SER A 245 12.96 -17.11 5.52
N LEU A 246 12.59 -15.99 4.89
CA LEU A 246 13.51 -14.95 4.47
C LEU A 246 13.05 -13.58 4.94
N THR A 247 14.01 -12.73 5.23
CA THR A 247 13.78 -11.30 5.41
C THR A 247 14.01 -10.55 4.09
N ILE A 248 13.56 -9.31 3.99
CA ILE A 248 13.93 -8.46 2.83
C ILE A 248 15.44 -8.22 2.76
N PRO A 249 16.18 -7.99 3.87
CA PRO A 249 17.63 -8.03 3.89
C PRO A 249 18.26 -9.28 3.25
N ASP A 250 17.70 -10.47 3.44
CA ASP A 250 18.18 -11.71 2.82
C ASP A 250 18.13 -11.68 1.28
N LEU A 251 17.17 -10.95 0.73
CA LEU A 251 16.90 -10.80 -0.70
C LEU A 251 17.39 -9.46 -1.27
N ARG A 252 18.08 -8.64 -0.47
CA ARG A 252 18.40 -7.24 -0.76
C ARG A 252 18.98 -7.02 -2.17
N TYR A 253 19.99 -7.80 -2.56
CA TYR A 253 20.66 -7.62 -3.86
C TYR A 253 19.80 -8.10 -5.02
N ALA A 254 19.07 -9.21 -4.83
CA ALA A 254 18.18 -9.75 -5.84
C ALA A 254 17.01 -8.80 -6.12
N LEU A 255 16.40 -8.25 -5.06
CA LEU A 255 15.34 -7.25 -5.17
C LEU A 255 15.84 -5.95 -5.80
N LYS A 256 17.03 -5.44 -5.41
CA LYS A 256 17.64 -4.29 -6.09
C LYS A 256 17.81 -4.54 -7.59
N LYS A 257 18.29 -5.73 -7.97
CA LYS A 257 18.43 -6.10 -9.38
C LYS A 257 17.08 -6.17 -10.10
N ALA A 258 16.05 -6.72 -9.45
CA ALA A 258 14.69 -6.76 -9.99
C ALA A 258 14.13 -5.35 -10.21
N ILE A 259 14.33 -4.43 -9.26
CA ILE A 259 13.91 -3.01 -9.36
C ILE A 259 14.65 -2.32 -10.52
N GLU A 260 15.98 -2.45 -10.62
CA GLU A 260 16.77 -1.91 -11.74
C GLU A 260 16.26 -2.42 -13.11
N LYS A 261 15.80 -3.68 -13.15
CA LYS A 261 15.24 -4.36 -14.34
C LYS A 261 13.77 -4.07 -14.60
N GLY A 262 13.11 -3.25 -13.79
CA GLY A 262 11.74 -2.78 -14.05
C GLY A 262 10.69 -3.12 -13.01
N LEU A 263 11.01 -3.77 -11.88
CA LEU A 263 10.00 -4.06 -10.86
C LEU A 263 9.38 -2.77 -10.32
N GLN A 264 8.07 -2.59 -10.53
CA GLN A 264 7.33 -1.37 -10.16
C GLN A 264 6.42 -1.58 -8.94
N LEU A 265 5.81 -2.75 -8.81
CA LEU A 265 4.82 -3.03 -7.77
C LEU A 265 5.14 -4.33 -7.04
N ALA A 266 5.11 -4.31 -5.71
CA ALA A 266 5.03 -5.53 -4.92
C ALA A 266 3.72 -5.63 -4.15
N ILE A 267 3.07 -6.79 -4.19
CA ILE A 267 1.82 -7.05 -3.49
C ILE A 267 2.09 -8.17 -2.49
N PHE A 268 2.05 -7.84 -1.20
CA PHE A 268 2.14 -8.81 -0.12
C PHE A 268 0.73 -9.10 0.37
N ASN A 269 0.13 -10.14 -0.21
CA ASN A 269 -1.19 -10.62 0.17
C ASN A 269 -1.08 -11.58 1.37
N SER A 270 -0.39 -11.11 2.41
CA SER A 270 0.00 -11.91 3.57
C SER A 270 -0.14 -11.11 4.86
N CYS A 271 -0.07 -11.79 6.00
CA CYS A 271 -0.30 -11.18 7.31
C CYS A 271 0.78 -10.16 7.69
N ASP A 272 0.39 -8.99 8.21
CA ASP A 272 1.27 -8.00 8.84
C ASP A 272 2.49 -7.61 7.96
N GLY A 273 2.24 -6.77 6.96
CA GLY A 273 3.23 -6.39 5.96
C GLY A 273 3.89 -5.03 6.18
N LEU A 274 3.63 -4.33 7.29
CA LEU A 274 4.25 -3.01 7.52
C LEU A 274 5.76 -3.09 7.78
N GLY A 275 6.24 -4.14 8.45
CA GLY A 275 7.68 -4.42 8.55
C GLY A 275 8.30 -4.66 7.17
N LEU A 276 7.64 -5.46 6.33
CA LEU A 276 8.07 -5.71 4.94
C LEU A 276 8.11 -4.40 4.12
N ALA A 277 7.11 -3.55 4.27
CA ALA A 277 7.04 -2.28 3.57
C ALA A 277 8.19 -1.32 3.97
N GLN A 278 8.60 -1.30 5.24
CA GLN A 278 9.74 -0.51 5.68
C GLN A 278 11.03 -1.01 5.01
N ASP A 279 11.30 -2.31 5.07
CA ASP A 279 12.53 -2.88 4.50
C ASP A 279 12.60 -2.70 2.97
N LEU A 280 11.46 -2.78 2.27
CA LEU A 280 11.37 -2.58 0.82
C LEU A 280 11.42 -1.10 0.43
N ALA A 281 10.90 -0.20 1.26
CA ALA A 281 11.05 1.24 1.06
C ALA A 281 12.52 1.65 1.09
N ASP A 282 13.35 1.00 1.93
CA ASP A 282 14.80 1.22 1.94
C ASP A 282 15.50 0.79 0.62
N LEU A 283 14.86 -0.08 -0.17
CA LEU A 283 15.29 -0.45 -1.52
C LEU A 283 14.74 0.50 -2.60
N ASN A 284 13.94 1.49 -2.21
CA ASN A 284 13.27 2.47 -3.08
C ASN A 284 12.32 1.82 -4.10
N LEU A 285 11.72 0.66 -3.76
CA LEU A 285 10.68 0.05 -4.60
C LEU A 285 9.55 1.07 -4.85
N PRO A 286 9.10 1.29 -6.11
CA PRO A 286 8.17 2.38 -6.43
C PRO A 286 6.85 2.30 -5.66
N GLN A 287 6.19 1.14 -5.69
CA GLN A 287 4.89 0.95 -5.06
C GLN A 287 4.76 -0.42 -4.42
N MET A 288 3.98 -0.44 -3.34
CA MET A 288 3.66 -1.65 -2.59
C MET A 288 2.22 -1.62 -2.11
N ILE A 289 1.61 -2.78 -2.09
CA ILE A 289 0.40 -3.03 -1.31
C ILE A 289 0.75 -4.05 -0.24
N VAL A 290 0.46 -3.69 1.01
CA VAL A 290 0.63 -4.55 2.18
C VAL A 290 -0.62 -4.51 3.05
N MET A 291 -0.70 -5.41 4.03
CA MET A 291 -1.75 -5.40 5.05
C MET A 291 -1.24 -4.75 6.33
N ARG A 292 -1.98 -3.76 6.87
CA ARG A 292 -1.64 -3.05 8.12
C ARG A 292 -1.58 -3.99 9.32
N GLU A 293 -2.43 -5.02 9.29
CA GLU A 293 -2.66 -5.96 10.38
C GLU A 293 -2.80 -7.38 9.81
N PRO A 294 -2.73 -8.44 10.65
CA PRO A 294 -3.08 -9.79 10.22
C PRO A 294 -4.44 -9.83 9.51
N VAL A 295 -4.50 -10.56 8.39
CA VAL A 295 -5.64 -10.57 7.48
C VAL A 295 -6.18 -12.01 7.35
N PRO A 296 -7.50 -12.23 7.44
CA PRO A 296 -8.09 -13.51 7.07
C PRO A 296 -7.85 -13.81 5.59
N ASP A 297 -7.51 -15.06 5.27
CA ASP A 297 -7.21 -15.52 3.90
C ASP A 297 -8.28 -15.10 2.88
N LYS A 298 -9.55 -15.22 3.26
CA LYS A 298 -10.67 -14.82 2.40
C LYS A 298 -10.70 -13.32 2.09
N VAL A 299 -10.35 -12.47 3.06
CA VAL A 299 -10.30 -11.01 2.87
C VAL A 299 -9.15 -10.65 1.93
N ALA A 300 -7.98 -11.28 2.11
CA ALA A 300 -6.82 -11.12 1.24
C ALA A 300 -7.14 -11.50 -0.22
N GLN A 301 -7.80 -12.65 -0.43
CA GLN A 301 -8.21 -13.11 -1.77
C GLN A 301 -9.22 -12.18 -2.43
N GLU A 302 -10.25 -11.74 -1.70
CA GLU A 302 -11.27 -10.84 -2.27
C GLU A 302 -10.70 -9.45 -2.58
N PHE A 303 -9.81 -8.95 -1.72
CA PHE A 303 -9.05 -7.73 -2.00
C PHE A 303 -8.26 -7.86 -3.30
N LEU A 304 -7.44 -8.91 -3.42
CA LEU A 304 -6.60 -9.16 -4.59
C LEU A 304 -7.45 -9.24 -5.87
N LYS A 305 -8.57 -9.95 -5.82
CA LYS A 305 -9.52 -10.08 -6.92
C LYS A 305 -10.08 -8.72 -7.35
N TYR A 306 -10.60 -7.93 -6.42
CA TYR A 306 -11.19 -6.62 -6.74
C TYR A 306 -10.13 -5.65 -7.27
N PHE A 307 -8.97 -5.60 -6.63
CA PHE A 307 -7.87 -4.74 -7.02
C PHE A 307 -7.39 -5.05 -8.43
N LEU A 308 -7.06 -6.32 -8.71
CA LEU A 308 -6.51 -6.68 -10.01
C LEU A 308 -7.54 -6.57 -11.14
N CYS A 309 -8.82 -6.86 -10.87
CA CYS A 309 -9.90 -6.63 -11.83
C CYS A 309 -9.93 -5.16 -12.27
N SER A 310 -10.04 -4.26 -11.29
CA SER A 310 -10.11 -2.81 -11.53
C SER A 310 -8.83 -2.24 -12.15
N PHE A 311 -7.66 -2.65 -11.62
CA PHE A 311 -6.36 -2.16 -12.08
C PHE A 311 -6.04 -2.63 -13.51
N SER A 312 -6.30 -3.90 -13.84
CA SER A 312 -6.03 -4.43 -15.19
C SER A 312 -6.96 -3.89 -16.28
N GLU A 313 -8.12 -3.35 -15.90
CA GLU A 313 -9.05 -2.62 -16.77
C GLU A 313 -8.62 -1.17 -17.05
N GLY A 314 -7.54 -0.70 -16.42
CA GLY A 314 -6.92 0.59 -16.70
C GLY A 314 -7.27 1.70 -15.71
N GLN A 315 -7.94 1.40 -14.60
CA GLN A 315 -8.04 2.37 -13.50
C GLN A 315 -6.65 2.71 -12.95
N SER A 316 -6.53 3.91 -12.36
CA SER A 316 -5.30 4.29 -11.69
C SER A 316 -5.05 3.39 -10.48
N PHE A 317 -3.79 3.19 -10.12
CA PHE A 317 -3.42 2.34 -8.99
C PHE A 317 -4.15 2.72 -7.70
N TYR A 318 -4.26 4.02 -7.39
CA TYR A 318 -4.92 4.49 -6.17
C TYR A 318 -6.44 4.26 -6.21
N LEU A 319 -7.09 4.52 -7.34
CA LEU A 319 -8.53 4.28 -7.48
C LEU A 319 -8.85 2.78 -7.45
N ALA A 320 -8.02 1.94 -8.07
CA ALA A 320 -8.21 0.49 -8.04
C ALA A 320 -8.07 -0.08 -6.61
N VAL A 321 -7.10 0.41 -5.83
CA VAL A 321 -6.97 0.02 -4.40
C VAL A 321 -8.16 0.51 -3.60
N LYS A 322 -8.62 1.74 -3.83
CA LYS A 322 -9.80 2.30 -3.18
C LYS A 322 -11.06 1.49 -3.45
N GLU A 323 -11.32 1.18 -4.72
CA GLU A 323 -12.46 0.37 -5.12
C GLU A 323 -12.40 -1.00 -4.45
N ALA A 324 -11.23 -1.66 -4.46
CA ALA A 324 -11.04 -2.94 -3.79
C ALA A 324 -11.33 -2.86 -2.29
N ARG A 325 -10.80 -1.82 -1.62
CA ARG A 325 -11.00 -1.56 -0.20
C ARG A 325 -12.48 -1.33 0.14
N GLU A 326 -13.18 -0.54 -0.66
CA GLU A 326 -14.60 -0.24 -0.44
C GLU A 326 -15.48 -1.46 -0.68
N ARG A 327 -15.13 -2.29 -1.68
CA ARG A 327 -15.82 -3.57 -1.90
C ARG A 327 -15.63 -4.57 -0.77
N LEU A 328 -14.52 -4.49 0.00
CA LEU A 328 -14.35 -5.28 1.22
C LEU A 328 -15.39 -4.93 2.31
N GLN A 329 -16.02 -3.76 2.27
CA GLN A 329 -17.08 -3.42 3.22
C GLN A 329 -18.23 -4.42 3.18
N GLY A 330 -18.54 -5.00 2.01
CA GLY A 330 -19.54 -6.06 1.87
C GLY A 330 -19.22 -7.35 2.63
N TRP A 331 -17.96 -7.53 3.04
CA TRP A 331 -17.48 -8.67 3.82
C TRP A 331 -17.44 -8.41 5.32
N GLU A 332 -17.68 -7.19 5.79
CA GLU A 332 -17.54 -6.81 7.20
C GLU A 332 -18.58 -7.41 8.14
N SER A 333 -19.64 -8.01 7.59
CA SER A 333 -20.60 -8.83 8.35
C SER A 333 -20.01 -10.16 8.82
N LEU A 334 -18.92 -10.63 8.18
CA LEU A 334 -18.19 -11.85 8.53
C LEU A 334 -16.77 -11.53 9.03
N PHE A 335 -16.15 -10.50 8.47
CA PHE A 335 -14.78 -10.06 8.73
C PHE A 335 -14.78 -8.58 9.09
N PRO A 336 -15.16 -8.20 10.33
CA PRO A 336 -15.24 -6.80 10.74
C PRO A 336 -13.92 -6.07 10.46
N CYS A 337 -14.03 -4.82 9.99
CA CYS A 337 -12.89 -3.98 9.61
C CYS A 337 -12.02 -4.52 8.46
N ALA A 338 -12.54 -5.42 7.61
CA ALA A 338 -11.82 -5.91 6.42
C ALA A 338 -11.30 -4.77 5.53
N SER A 339 -12.09 -3.70 5.36
CA SER A 339 -11.67 -2.52 4.58
C SER A 339 -10.51 -1.74 5.22
N TRP A 340 -10.15 -2.02 6.48
CA TRP A 340 -9.10 -1.29 7.18
C TRP A 340 -7.70 -1.82 6.89
N LEU A 341 -7.62 -3.03 6.35
CA LEU A 341 -6.37 -3.80 6.30
C LEU A 341 -5.45 -3.37 5.14
N PRO A 342 -5.93 -3.24 3.88
CA PRO A 342 -5.04 -2.94 2.77
C PRO A 342 -4.49 -1.51 2.84
N VAL A 343 -3.18 -1.35 2.63
CA VAL A 343 -2.51 -0.05 2.61
C VAL A 343 -1.51 0.04 1.47
N ILE A 344 -1.48 1.22 0.84
CA ILE A 344 -0.45 1.58 -0.13
C ILE A 344 0.78 2.09 0.62
N CYS A 345 1.93 1.55 0.27
CA CYS A 345 3.22 2.15 0.59
C CYS A 345 3.90 2.55 -0.70
N GLN A 346 4.16 3.84 -0.89
CA GLN A 346 4.68 4.36 -2.17
C GLN A 346 5.88 5.26 -1.98
N ASN A 347 6.87 5.11 -2.86
CA ASN A 347 7.95 6.06 -3.06
C ASN A 347 7.41 7.39 -3.65
N LEU A 348 7.63 8.50 -2.94
CA LEU A 348 7.17 9.84 -3.30
C LEU A 348 7.76 10.36 -4.62
N ALA A 349 8.93 9.85 -5.02
CA ALA A 349 9.58 10.26 -6.27
C ALA A 349 8.96 9.63 -7.53
N GLU A 350 7.97 8.73 -7.36
CA GLU A 350 7.39 7.96 -8.45
C GLU A 350 5.96 8.39 -8.75
N LEU A 351 5.63 8.48 -10.04
CA LEU A 351 4.27 8.75 -10.49
C LEU A 351 3.35 7.55 -10.21
N PRO A 352 2.03 7.77 -10.09
CA PRO A 352 1.11 6.68 -9.87
C PRO A 352 1.12 5.73 -11.09
N LEU A 353 1.22 4.44 -10.79
CA LEU A 353 1.22 3.41 -11.80
C LEU A 353 -0.16 3.28 -12.44
N ILE A 354 -0.18 3.01 -13.73
CA ILE A 354 -1.37 2.59 -14.47
C ILE A 354 -1.01 1.34 -15.27
N TRP A 355 -1.93 0.40 -15.37
CA TRP A 355 -1.68 -0.89 -16.02
C TRP A 355 -1.17 -0.77 -17.48
N PRO A 356 -1.72 0.12 -18.34
CA PRO A 356 -1.20 0.25 -19.70
C PRO A 356 0.27 0.66 -19.79
N LYS A 357 0.79 1.44 -18.81
CA LYS A 357 2.21 1.80 -18.75
C LYS A 357 3.12 0.59 -18.49
N LEU A 358 2.60 -0.47 -17.87
CA LEU A 358 3.32 -1.74 -17.73
C LEU A 358 3.37 -2.53 -19.05
N GLN A 359 2.46 -2.23 -19.98
CA GLN A 359 2.36 -2.85 -21.31
C GLN A 359 2.93 -1.96 -22.43
N GLU A 360 3.53 -0.81 -22.10
CA GLU A 360 4.02 0.11 -23.12
C GLU A 360 5.20 -0.51 -23.90
N SER A 361 4.91 -0.87 -25.15
CA SER A 361 5.93 -1.07 -26.17
C SER A 361 6.36 0.30 -26.71
N ASN A 362 7.67 0.50 -26.93
CA ASN A 362 8.25 1.71 -27.53
C ASN A 362 7.70 2.06 -28.95
N LEU A 363 6.74 1.30 -29.48
CA LEU A 363 6.13 1.54 -30.79
C LEU A 363 5.40 2.88 -30.88
N ARG A 364 4.74 3.35 -29.81
CA ARG A 364 4.09 4.68 -29.80
C ARG A 364 5.12 5.82 -29.82
N TYR A 365 6.18 5.71 -29.03
CA TYR A 365 7.27 6.69 -29.04
C TYR A 365 8.03 6.69 -30.37
N ALA A 366 8.27 5.52 -30.96
CA ALA A 366 8.88 5.41 -32.28
C ALA A 366 7.97 6.00 -33.38
N LEU A 367 6.66 5.76 -33.32
CA LEU A 367 5.69 6.34 -34.27
C LEU A 367 5.59 7.86 -34.12
N GLU A 368 5.60 8.41 -32.91
CA GLU A 368 5.61 9.87 -32.68
C GLU A 368 6.91 10.53 -33.16
N VAL A 369 8.06 9.88 -32.97
CA VAL A 369 9.36 10.36 -33.49
C VAL A 369 9.41 10.27 -35.02
N ILE A 370 8.87 9.20 -35.62
CA ILE A 370 8.80 9.04 -37.08
C ILE A 370 7.80 10.04 -37.69
N LEU A 371 6.65 10.26 -37.06
CA LEU A 371 5.66 11.24 -37.51
C LEU A 371 6.19 12.68 -37.40
N SER A 372 6.88 13.01 -36.32
CA SER A 372 7.49 14.34 -36.14
C SER A 372 8.67 14.59 -37.09
N THR A 373 9.47 13.57 -37.41
CA THR A 373 10.53 13.68 -38.44
C THR A 373 9.96 13.75 -39.85
N LEU A 374 8.92 12.96 -40.20
CA LEU A 374 8.26 13.04 -41.50
C LEU A 374 7.57 14.40 -41.72
N LEU A 375 6.88 14.95 -40.71
CA LEU A 375 6.31 16.31 -40.79
C LEU A 375 7.39 17.37 -40.94
N GLY A 376 8.51 17.28 -40.19
CA GLY A 376 9.63 18.21 -40.31
C GLY A 376 10.32 18.17 -41.68
N THR A 377 10.33 17.01 -42.34
CA THR A 377 10.93 16.83 -43.67
C THR A 377 10.00 17.34 -44.78
N LEU A 378 8.68 17.13 -44.64
CA LEU A 378 7.66 17.64 -45.57
C LEU A 378 7.56 19.18 -45.56
N ILE A 379 7.81 19.82 -44.42
CA ILE A 379 7.84 21.29 -44.31
C ILE A 379 9.12 21.86 -44.97
N ARG A 380 10.26 21.17 -44.88
CA ARG A 380 11.52 21.59 -45.52
C ARG A 380 11.56 21.41 -47.05
N MET A 381 10.69 20.58 -47.62
CA MET A 381 10.57 20.41 -49.09
C MET A 381 9.56 21.37 -49.73
N ARG A 382 8.89 22.24 -48.95
CA ARG A 382 7.89 23.21 -49.42
C ARG A 382 8.32 24.69 -49.30
N ILE A 383 9.57 24.94 -48.90
CA ILE A 383 10.25 26.24 -48.92
C ILE A 383 11.37 26.11 -49.94
#